data_AF-A0A315EII0-F1
#
_entry.id   AF-A0A315EII0-F1
#
_cell.length_a   1.000
_cell.length_b   1.000
_cell.length_c   1.000
_cell.angle_alpha   90.00
_cell.angle_beta   90.00
_cell.angle_gamma   90.00
#
_symmetry.space_group_name_H-M   'P 1'
#
loop_
_entity.id
_entity.type
_entity.pdbx_description
1 polymer ?
#
loop_
_entity_poly.entity_id
_entity_poly.type
_entity_poly.pdbx_seq_one_letter_code
_entity_poly.pdbx_strand_id
1 'polypeptide(L)'
;MFMNTSPEGVNQISDLVVGVYRANATVYVSPDRPYKAVLAEFGPESDGQVTFAELLIHAPDGGLFYRNFLKMPDGLWRDSCGEKRPNLGELFPAELMSFQEIEQMPLPSQVVGDRA
;
A
#
# COMPACT_ATOMS: atom_id res chain seq x y z
N MET A 1 11.17 18.73 8.28
CA MET A 1 11.42 17.42 7.62
C MET A 1 12.49 17.68 6.56
N PHE A 2 13.71 17.12 6.67
CA PHE A 2 14.86 17.58 5.86
C PHE A 2 15.10 16.74 4.59
N MET A 3 14.75 15.45 4.58
CA MET A 3 14.59 14.64 3.36
C MET A 3 13.58 13.54 3.64
N ASN A 4 12.38 13.65 3.06
CA ASN A 4 11.48 12.51 2.93
C ASN A 4 11.54 12.09 1.47
N THR A 5 12.43 11.16 1.15
CA THR A 5 12.43 10.51 -0.16
C THR A 5 11.23 9.57 -0.17
N SER A 6 10.05 10.10 -0.48
CA SER A 6 9.06 9.25 -1.16
C SER A 6 9.81 8.64 -2.34
N PRO A 7 9.96 7.31 -2.41
CA PRO A 7 10.69 6.74 -3.53
C PRO A 7 10.01 7.21 -4.81
N GLU A 8 10.80 7.80 -5.71
CA GLU A 8 10.43 7.85 -7.12
C GLU A 8 10.14 6.41 -7.53
N GLY A 9 8.86 6.07 -7.65
CA GLY A 9 8.39 4.73 -7.93
C GLY A 9 7.89 4.61 -9.37
N VAL A 10 7.95 3.42 -9.92
CA VAL A 10 7.45 3.16 -11.28
C VAL A 10 5.93 3.15 -11.39
N ASN A 11 5.22 3.03 -10.26
CA ASN A 11 3.77 3.09 -10.21
C ASN A 11 3.29 4.55 -10.27
N GLN A 12 2.37 4.83 -11.18
CA GLN A 12 1.81 6.16 -11.41
C GLN A 12 0.29 6.14 -11.21
N ILE A 13 -0.30 7.28 -10.84
CA ILE A 13 -1.76 7.41 -10.72
C ILE A 13 -2.45 7.08 -12.05
N SER A 14 -1.82 7.40 -13.19
CA SER A 14 -2.31 7.07 -14.52
C SER A 14 -2.40 5.57 -14.82
N ASP A 15 -1.75 4.73 -14.00
CA ASP A 15 -1.85 3.27 -14.12
C ASP A 15 -3.13 2.71 -13.48
N LEU A 16 -3.83 3.53 -12.67
CA LEU A 16 -5.11 3.17 -12.06
C LEU A 16 -6.27 3.40 -13.02
N VAL A 17 -7.31 2.57 -12.89
CA VAL A 17 -8.56 2.78 -13.61
C VAL A 17 -9.24 4.05 -13.07
N VAL A 18 -9.76 4.89 -13.96
CA VAL A 18 -10.51 6.09 -13.55
C VAL A 18 -11.77 5.68 -12.79
N GLY A 19 -12.03 6.34 -11.65
CA GLY A 19 -13.22 6.06 -10.85
C GLY A 19 -13.12 6.48 -9.39
N VAL A 20 -14.13 6.07 -8.62
CA VAL A 20 -14.15 6.23 -7.16
C VAL A 20 -13.57 4.98 -6.52
N TYR A 21 -12.61 5.17 -5.63
CA TYR A 21 -11.95 4.12 -4.87
C TYR A 21 -12.43 4.15 -3.42
N ARG A 22 -12.68 2.96 -2.88
CA ARG A 22 -12.83 2.74 -1.44
C ARG A 22 -11.54 2.14 -0.91
N ALA A 23 -11.24 2.42 0.35
CA ALA A 23 -10.06 1.86 0.98
C ALA A 23 -10.31 1.47 2.44
N ASN A 24 -9.53 0.49 2.90
CA ASN A 24 -9.40 0.15 4.30
C ASN A 24 -7.94 0.25 4.69
N ALA A 25 -7.66 0.82 5.86
CA ALA A 25 -6.36 0.81 6.47
C ALA A 25 -6.32 -0.24 7.58
N THR A 26 -5.25 -1.03 7.59
CA THR A 26 -4.93 -1.99 8.63
C THR A 26 -3.65 -1.57 9.34
N VAL A 27 -3.72 -1.45 10.66
CA VAL A 27 -2.58 -1.10 11.51
C VAL A 27 -1.99 -2.37 12.10
N TYR A 28 -0.69 -2.50 11.94
CA TYR A 28 0.10 -3.62 12.40
C TYR A 28 1.17 -3.18 13.39
N VAL A 29 1.47 -4.03 14.37
CA VAL A 29 2.57 -3.84 15.31
C VAL A 29 3.45 -5.07 15.35
N SER A 30 4.76 -4.88 15.46
CA SER A 30 5.66 -6.00 15.73
C SER A 30 5.53 -6.43 17.20
N PRO A 31 5.47 -7.74 17.49
CA PRO A 31 5.40 -8.24 18.87
C PRO A 31 6.72 -8.04 19.62
N ASP A 32 7.84 -8.07 18.90
CA ASP A 32 9.18 -8.17 19.51
C ASP A 32 9.96 -6.85 19.47
N ARG A 33 9.49 -5.88 18.68
CA ARG A 33 10.21 -4.64 18.41
C ARG A 33 9.21 -3.48 18.26
N PRO A 34 9.61 -2.22 18.49
CA PRO A 34 8.71 -1.07 18.39
C PRO A 34 8.45 -0.64 16.93
N TYR A 35 8.35 -1.59 15.99
CA TYR A 35 7.90 -1.29 14.63
C TYR A 35 6.38 -1.15 14.61
N LYS A 36 5.91 -0.23 13.77
CA LYS A 36 4.51 -0.12 13.38
C LYS A 36 4.41 -0.07 11.87
N ALA A 37 3.37 -0.67 11.31
CA ALA A 37 3.07 -0.54 9.91
C ALA A 37 1.60 -0.20 9.69
N VAL A 38 1.32 0.52 8.62
CA VAL A 38 -0.04 0.77 8.14
C VAL A 38 -0.09 0.33 6.69
N LEU A 39 -0.98 -0.61 6.39
CA LEU A 39 -1.30 -1.02 5.03
C LEU A 39 -2.66 -0.40 4.66
N ALA A 40 -2.70 0.44 3.65
CA ALA A 40 -3.94 0.93 3.06
C ALA A 40 -4.19 0.19 1.76
N GLU A 41 -5.31 -0.50 1.66
CA GLU A 41 -5.72 -1.28 0.50
C GLU A 41 -6.88 -0.59 -0.20
N PHE A 42 -6.71 -0.31 -1.50
CA PHE A 42 -7.63 0.46 -2.32
C PHE A 42 -8.21 -0.41 -3.45
N GLY A 43 -9.52 -0.31 -3.64
CA GLY A 43 -10.23 -0.96 -4.74
C GLY A 43 -11.27 -0.03 -5.37
N PRO A 44 -11.55 -0.16 -6.68
CA PRO A 44 -12.65 0.54 -7.31
C PRO A 44 -13.97 0.19 -6.61
N GLU A 45 -14.85 1.16 -6.45
CA GLU A 45 -16.16 0.94 -5.82
C GLU A 45 -17.04 -0.02 -6.63
N SER A 46 -16.79 -0.17 -7.94
CA SER A 46 -17.56 -1.01 -8.85
C SER A 46 -17.45 -2.51 -8.58
N ASP A 47 -16.26 -3.00 -8.20
CA ASP A 47 -16.00 -4.43 -7.97
C ASP A 47 -15.43 -4.74 -6.58
N GLY A 48 -14.96 -3.72 -5.86
CA GLY A 48 -14.39 -3.86 -4.52
C GLY A 48 -13.08 -4.64 -4.47
N GLN A 49 -12.50 -5.05 -5.61
CA GLN A 49 -11.25 -5.78 -5.62
C GLN A 49 -10.09 -4.83 -5.34
N VAL A 50 -9.21 -5.20 -4.41
CA VAL A 50 -7.99 -4.44 -4.15
C VAL A 50 -7.11 -4.48 -5.41
N THR A 51 -6.83 -3.29 -5.94
CA THR A 51 -5.98 -3.09 -7.13
C THR A 51 -4.78 -2.22 -6.83
N PHE A 52 -4.75 -1.54 -5.69
CA PHE A 52 -3.65 -0.70 -5.26
C PHE A 52 -3.48 -0.80 -3.75
N ALA A 53 -2.25 -0.75 -3.27
CA ALA A 53 -1.96 -0.73 -1.85
C ALA A 53 -0.79 0.20 -1.53
N GLU A 54 -0.86 0.86 -0.38
CA GLU A 54 0.20 1.67 0.19
C GLU A 54 0.62 1.09 1.54
N LEU A 55 1.91 1.01 1.78
CA LEU A 55 2.49 0.49 3.00
C LEU A 55 3.44 1.53 3.57
N LEU A 56 3.12 1.99 4.78
CA LEU A 56 3.97 2.86 5.57
C LEU A 56 4.52 2.07 6.76
N ILE A 57 5.85 2.02 6.89
CA ILE A 57 6.53 1.33 7.98
C ILE A 57 7.30 2.36 8.79
N HIS A 58 7.01 2.40 10.09
CA HIS A 58 7.77 3.16 11.06
C HIS A 58 8.75 2.25 11.78
N ALA A 59 10.04 2.50 11.58
CA ALA A 59 11.13 1.74 12.17
C ALA A 59 11.51 2.27 13.57
N PRO A 60 12.14 1.44 14.42
CA PRO A 60 12.55 1.80 15.78
C PRO A 60 13.48 2.99 15.89
N ASP A 61 14.26 3.26 14.84
CA ASP A 61 15.20 4.38 14.76
C ASP A 61 14.52 5.70 14.35
N GLY A 62 13.19 5.69 14.21
CA GLY A 62 12.41 6.83 13.72
C GLY A 62 12.37 6.94 12.19
N GLY A 63 12.95 5.98 11.47
CA GLY A 63 12.87 5.90 10.02
C GLY A 63 11.44 5.64 9.54
N LEU A 64 11.06 6.28 8.45
CA LEU A 64 9.80 6.05 7.75
C LEU A 64 10.08 5.49 6.36
N PHE A 65 9.53 4.31 6.09
CA PHE A 65 9.65 3.66 4.79
C PHE A 65 8.27 3.62 4.14
N TYR A 66 8.18 4.13 2.92
CA TYR A 66 6.96 4.12 2.13
C TYR A 66 7.13 3.21 0.92
N ARG A 67 6.14 2.35 0.68
CA ARG A 67 6.06 1.48 -0.50
C ARG A 67 4.65 1.52 -1.05
N ASN A 68 4.53 1.43 -2.36
CA ASN A 68 3.25 1.25 -3.03
C ASN A 68 3.28 0.00 -3.93
N PHE A 69 2.11 -0.57 -4.15
CA PHE A 69 1.92 -1.79 -4.92
C PHE A 69 0.72 -1.62 -5.82
N LEU A 70 0.85 -2.06 -7.07
CA LEU A 70 -0.19 -1.96 -8.07
C LEU A 70 -0.47 -3.32 -8.68
N LYS A 71 -1.75 -3.68 -8.78
CA LYS A 71 -2.19 -4.85 -9.52
C LYS A 71 -2.26 -4.51 -11.00
N MET A 72 -1.48 -5.22 -11.79
CA MET A 72 -1.31 -5.00 -13.22
C MET A 72 -2.41 -5.73 -14.03
N PRO A 73 -2.63 -5.38 -15.31
CA PRO A 73 -3.61 -6.06 -16.17
C PRO A 73 -3.35 -7.54 -16.39
N ASP A 74 -2.09 -7.99 -16.24
CA ASP A 74 -1.70 -9.41 -16.29
C ASP A 74 -2.04 -10.18 -14.99
N GLY A 75 -2.64 -9.50 -14.00
CA GLY A 75 -3.04 -10.05 -12.71
C GLY A 75 -1.92 -10.05 -11.66
N LEU A 76 -0.69 -9.71 -12.02
CA LEU A 76 0.45 -9.66 -11.11
C LEU A 76 0.47 -8.35 -10.33
N TRP A 77 1.00 -8.40 -9.11
CA TRP A 77 1.32 -7.21 -8.32
C TRP A 77 2.70 -6.69 -8.68
N ARG A 78 2.86 -5.37 -8.79
CA ARG A 78 4.11 -4.67 -9.04
C ARG A 78 4.44 -3.72 -7.89
N ASP A 79 5.64 -3.80 -7.33
CA ASP A 79 6.09 -2.87 -6.29
C ASP A 79 6.61 -1.54 -6.86
N SER A 80 7.01 -0.60 -5.98
CA SER A 80 7.55 0.70 -6.37
C SER A 80 8.83 0.62 -7.21
N CYS A 81 9.57 -0.48 -7.15
CA CYS A 81 10.81 -0.72 -7.89
C CYS A 81 10.58 -1.45 -9.23
N GLY A 82 9.35 -1.90 -9.50
CA GLY A 82 8.98 -2.62 -10.72
C GLY A 82 9.05 -4.14 -10.61
N GLU A 83 9.37 -4.68 -9.44
CA GLU A 83 9.35 -6.12 -9.21
C GLU A 83 7.91 -6.66 -9.22
N LYS A 84 7.69 -7.78 -9.92
CA LYS A 84 6.36 -8.41 -10.05
C LYS A 84 6.24 -9.72 -9.28
N ARG A 85 5.08 -9.95 -8.65
CA ARG A 85 4.71 -11.22 -8.00
C ARG A 85 3.22 -11.56 -8.15
N PRO A 86 2.82 -12.84 -8.11
CA PRO A 86 1.41 -13.22 -8.18
C PRO A 86 0.58 -12.73 -6.99
N ASN A 87 1.15 -12.72 -5.78
CA ASN A 87 0.46 -12.29 -4.57
C ASN A 87 1.10 -11.05 -3.97
N LEU A 88 0.28 -10.14 -3.43
CA LEU A 88 0.73 -8.89 -2.81
C LEU A 88 1.71 -9.14 -1.65
N GLY A 89 1.41 -10.11 -0.78
CA GLY A 89 2.24 -10.42 0.38
C GLY A 89 3.65 -10.91 0.05
N GLU A 90 3.91 -11.37 -1.18
CA GLU A 90 5.26 -11.77 -1.62
C GLU A 90 6.18 -10.56 -1.87
N LEU A 91 5.61 -9.36 -1.99
CA LEU A 91 6.36 -8.10 -2.16
C LEU A 91 6.60 -7.37 -0.84
N PHE A 92 6.02 -7.87 0.26
CA PHE A 92 6.21 -7.28 1.57
C PHE A 92 7.60 -7.62 2.14
N PRO A 93 8.22 -6.69 2.89
CA PRO A 93 9.39 -7.03 3.70
C PRO A 93 9.07 -8.22 4.62
N ALA A 94 9.99 -9.18 4.69
CA ALA A 94 9.80 -10.41 5.46
C ALA A 94 9.50 -10.14 6.94
N GLU A 95 10.00 -9.03 7.47
CA GLU A 95 9.77 -8.58 8.83
C GLU A 95 8.29 -8.34 9.13
N LEU A 96 7.47 -7.93 8.14
CA LEU A 96 6.05 -7.70 8.34
C LEU A 96 5.25 -8.98 8.56
N MET A 97 5.77 -10.14 8.16
CA MET A 97 5.07 -11.42 8.28
C MET A 97 4.87 -11.85 9.75
N SER A 98 5.63 -11.27 10.68
CA SER A 98 5.47 -11.51 12.12
C SER A 98 4.62 -10.46 12.82
N PHE A 99 4.16 -9.43 12.11
CA PHE A 99 3.40 -8.36 12.74
C PHE A 99 1.98 -8.81 13.03
N GLN A 100 1.42 -8.26 14.10
CA GLN A 100 0.05 -8.51 14.52
C GLN A 100 -0.82 -7.34 14.10
N GLU A 101 -1.95 -7.67 13.46
CA GLU A 101 -3.02 -6.71 13.24
C GLU A 101 -3.62 -6.28 14.58
N ILE A 102 -3.81 -4.97 14.76
CA ILE A 102 -4.42 -4.42 15.97
C ILE A 102 -5.66 -3.58 15.69
N GLU A 103 -5.79 -3.05 14.48
CA GLU A 103 -6.88 -2.16 14.11
C GLU A 103 -7.12 -2.20 12.60
N GLN A 104 -8.39 -2.17 12.21
CA GLN A 104 -8.82 -1.92 10.85
C GLN A 104 -9.79 -0.75 10.83
N MET A 105 -9.63 0.16 9.87
CA MET A 105 -10.51 1.31 9.72
C MET A 105 -10.79 1.62 8.26
N PRO A 106 -12.04 1.96 7.90
CA PRO A 106 -12.34 2.46 6.56
C PRO A 106 -11.69 3.83 6.36
N LEU A 107 -11.15 4.06 5.17
CA LEU A 107 -10.64 5.37 4.76
C LEU A 107 -11.69 6.11 3.92
N PRO A 108 -11.64 7.46 3.89
CA PRO A 108 -12.47 8.24 2.99
C PRO A 108 -12.24 7.85 1.52
N SER A 109 -13.32 7.79 0.74
CA SER A 109 -13.25 7.51 -0.68
C SER A 109 -12.34 8.50 -1.41
N GLN A 110 -11.60 7.99 -2.39
CA GLN A 110 -10.69 8.76 -3.24
C GLN A 110 -11.21 8.77 -4.68
N VAL A 111 -10.96 9.85 -5.41
CA VAL A 111 -11.28 9.95 -6.84
C VAL A 111 -9.99 9.86 -7.63
N VAL A 112 -9.93 8.93 -8.58
CA VAL A 112 -8.82 8.76 -9.53
C VAL A 112 -9.25 9.29 -10.88
N GLY A 113 -8.50 10.25 -11.43
CA GLY A 113 -8.82 10.95 -12.68
C GLY A 113 -9.79 12.11 -12.48
N ASP A 114 -10.00 12.90 -13.54
CA ASP A 114 -10.99 13.96 -13.54
C ASP A 114 -12.40 13.36 -13.61
N ARG A 115 -13.31 13.86 -12.77
CA ARG A 115 -14.74 13.63 -12.96
C ARG A 115 -15.13 14.25 -14.30
N ALA A 116 -15.32 13.43 -15.33
CA ALA A 116 -16.01 13.86 -16.54
C ALA A 116 -17.44 14.33 -16.21
#